data_AF-A0A314USS6-F1
#
_entry.id   AF-A0A314USS6-F1
#
_cell.length_a   1.000
_cell.length_b   1.000
_cell.length_c   1.000
_cell.angle_alpha   90.00
_cell.angle_beta   90.00
_cell.angle_gamma   90.00
#
_symmetry.space_group_name_H-M   'P 1'
#
loop_
_entity.id
_entity.type
_entity.pdbx_description
1 polymer ?
#
loop_
_entity_poly.entity_id
_entity_poly.type
_entity_poly.pdbx_seq_one_letter_code
_entity_poly.pdbx_strand_id
1 'polypeptide(L)'
;MTDHQPQVAVLGAVNLSCVRLKDDIYEIIFKMVEENPRDVGHDMDGLSIVYGDESLSRLYENSRNSSDQLPAQSGIVKRAVALGRYLQNPLAMVATLCGTRKRNLILETQSF
;
A
#
# COMPACT_ATOMS: atom_id res chain seq x y z
N MET A 1 -11.00 6.90 -6.57
CA MET A 1 -10.13 7.19 -7.74
C MET A 1 -10.27 8.66 -8.10
N THR A 2 -11.49 9.13 -8.33
CA THR A 2 -11.82 10.55 -8.58
C THR A 2 -11.62 11.46 -7.36
N ASP A 3 -11.99 11.01 -6.15
CA ASP A 3 -11.96 11.89 -4.96
C ASP A 3 -10.56 12.16 -4.40
N HIS A 4 -9.63 11.23 -4.64
CA HIS A 4 -8.29 11.23 -4.05
C HIS A 4 -7.16 11.26 -5.09
N GLN A 5 -7.50 11.08 -6.37
CA GLN A 5 -6.58 11.11 -7.52
C GLN A 5 -5.20 10.50 -7.23
N PRO A 6 -5.15 9.19 -6.86
CA PRO A 6 -3.89 8.57 -6.52
C PRO A 6 -2.95 8.56 -7.73
N GLN A 7 -1.67 8.81 -7.50
CA GLN A 7 -0.63 8.68 -8.53
C GLN A 7 -0.13 7.23 -8.65
N VAL A 8 -0.23 6.46 -7.57
CA VAL A 8 0.23 5.07 -7.51
C VAL A 8 -0.77 4.23 -6.73
N ALA A 9 -1.09 3.04 -7.26
CA ALA A 9 -1.84 2.01 -6.56
C ALA A 9 -0.93 0.80 -6.32
N VAL A 10 -0.98 0.24 -5.11
CA VAL A 10 -0.20 -0.95 -4.74
C VAL A 10 -1.14 -2.14 -4.66
N LEU A 11 -0.80 -3.19 -5.40
CA LEU A 11 -1.49 -4.48 -5.36
C LEU A 11 -0.60 -5.52 -4.70
N GLY A 12 -1.09 -6.16 -3.64
CA GLY A 12 -0.36 -7.25 -3.00
C GLY A 12 -0.25 -8.48 -3.90
N ALA A 13 0.96 -9.03 -4.05
CA ALA A 13 1.25 -10.12 -4.98
C ALA A 13 1.25 -11.51 -4.30
N VAL A 14 0.13 -11.88 -3.68
CA VAL A 14 0.04 -13.11 -2.87
C VAL A 14 -0.25 -14.37 -3.67
N ASN A 15 -0.97 -14.23 -4.78
CA ASN A 15 -1.43 -15.35 -5.57
C ASN A 15 -1.36 -15.04 -7.07
N LEU A 16 -1.43 -16.08 -7.90
CA LEU A 16 -1.40 -15.93 -9.35
C LEU A 16 -2.62 -15.16 -9.89
N SER A 17 -3.74 -15.17 -9.15
CA SER A 17 -4.93 -14.38 -9.48
C SER A 17 -4.67 -12.87 -9.41
N CYS A 18 -3.64 -12.41 -8.68
CA CYS A 18 -3.23 -11.00 -8.66
C CYS A 18 -2.78 -10.48 -10.03
N VAL A 19 -2.39 -11.37 -10.96
CA VAL A 19 -2.12 -10.98 -12.35
C VAL A 19 -3.41 -10.56 -13.03
N ARG A 20 -4.43 -11.42 -12.99
CA ARG A 20 -5.77 -11.13 -13.55
C ARG A 20 -6.40 -9.92 -12.89
N LEU A 21 -6.30 -9.81 -11.56
CA LEU A 21 -6.83 -8.67 -10.84
C LEU A 21 -6.16 -7.36 -11.26
N LYS A 22 -4.87 -7.36 -11.58
CA LYS A 22 -4.20 -6.16 -12.10
C LYS A 22 -4.80 -5.76 -13.45
N ASP A 23 -5.02 -6.73 -14.33
CA ASP A 23 -5.63 -6.49 -15.65
C ASP A 23 -7.07 -5.97 -15.51
N ASP A 24 -7.86 -6.56 -14.61
CA ASP A 24 -9.22 -6.10 -14.30
C ASP A 24 -9.24 -4.66 -13.78
N ILE A 25 -8.28 -4.26 -12.93
CA ILE A 25 -8.16 -2.88 -12.44
C ILE A 25 -7.83 -1.93 -13.60
N TYR A 26 -6.92 -2.32 -14.51
CA TYR A 26 -6.64 -1.51 -15.71
C TYR A 26 -7.87 -1.35 -16.59
N GLU A 27 -8.68 -2.40 -16.76
CA GLU A 27 -9.92 -2.32 -17.53
C GLU A 27 -10.91 -1.34 -16.88
N ILE A 28 -11.05 -1.37 -15.56
CA ILE A 28 -11.90 -0.42 -14.82
C ILE A 28 -11.40 1.01 -14.98
N ILE A 29 -10.09 1.25 -14.90
CA ILE A 29 -9.49 2.57 -15.12
C ILE A 29 -9.81 3.06 -16.53
N PHE A 30 -9.63 2.19 -17.53
CA PHE A 30 -9.88 2.53 -18.92
C PHE A 30 -11.35 2.93 -19.14
N LYS A 31 -12.30 2.15 -18.61
CA LYS A 31 -13.74 2.48 -18.68
C LYS A 31 -14.07 3.80 -17.98
N MET A 32 -13.45 4.08 -16.83
CA MET A 32 -13.65 5.36 -16.13
C MET A 32 -13.19 6.56 -16.96
N VAL A 33 -12.07 6.43 -17.69
CA VAL A 33 -11.57 7.48 -18.60
C VAL A 33 -12.50 7.64 -19.80
N GLU A 34 -13.00 6.54 -20.36
CA GLU A 34 -13.91 6.54 -21.50
C GLU A 34 -15.27 7.18 -21.17
N GLU A 35 -15.84 6.89 -20.00
CA GLU A 35 -17.16 7.39 -19.58
C GLU A 35 -17.14 8.86 -19.13
N ASN A 36 -16.04 9.35 -18.56
CA ASN A 36 -15.92 10.73 -18.08
C ASN A 36 -14.59 11.39 -18.51
N PRO A 37 -14.39 11.66 -19.81
CA PRO A 37 -13.12 12.15 -20.32
C PRO A 37 -12.72 13.55 -19.80
N ARG A 38 -13.69 14.37 -19.36
CA ARG A 38 -13.46 15.75 -18.88
C ARG A 38 -12.93 15.82 -17.44
N ASP A 39 -13.28 14.86 -16.59
CA ASP A 39 -12.89 14.83 -15.17
C ASP A 39 -11.67 13.93 -14.91
N VAL A 40 -11.27 13.11 -15.90
CA VAL A 40 -10.38 11.96 -15.71
C VAL A 40 -9.20 11.94 -16.70
N GLY A 41 -9.37 12.55 -17.88
CA GLY A 41 -8.53 12.32 -19.07
C GLY A 41 -7.09 12.86 -19.07
N HIS A 42 -6.60 13.44 -17.97
CA HIS A 42 -5.20 13.89 -17.89
C HIS A 42 -4.45 13.41 -16.63
N ASP A 43 -5.17 13.04 -15.56
CA ASP A 43 -4.56 12.57 -14.30
C ASP A 43 -4.49 11.04 -14.21
N MET A 44 -5.40 10.31 -14.86
CA MET A 44 -5.41 8.84 -14.77
C MET A 44 -4.41 8.16 -15.71
N ASP A 45 -3.94 8.84 -16.76
CA ASP A 45 -2.85 8.36 -17.62
C ASP A 45 -1.52 8.20 -16.85
N GLY A 46 -1.41 8.83 -15.66
CA GLY A 46 -0.25 8.72 -14.77
C GLY A 46 -0.38 7.69 -13.66
N LEU A 47 -1.54 7.05 -13.48
CA LEU A 47 -1.74 6.09 -12.39
C LEU A 47 -0.97 4.79 -12.66
N SER A 48 0.08 4.56 -11.88
CA SER A 48 0.86 3.32 -11.95
C SER A 48 0.37 2.28 -10.96
N ILE A 49 0.06 1.07 -11.43
CA ILE A 49 -0.24 -0.07 -10.56
C ILE A 49 1.03 -0.92 -10.37
N VAL A 50 1.51 -1.01 -9.14
CA VAL A 50 2.72 -1.75 -8.78
C VAL A 50 2.41 -2.93 -7.86
N TYR A 51 3.19 -4.00 -7.98
CA TYR A 51 3.12 -5.12 -7.05
C TYR A 51 3.88 -4.81 -5.76
N GLY A 52 3.23 -5.06 -4.62
CA GLY A 52 3.83 -4.92 -3.30
C GLY A 52 4.07 -6.27 -2.65
N ASP A 53 5.23 -6.43 -2.00
CA ASP A 53 5.46 -7.55 -1.09
C ASP A 53 4.59 -7.40 0.17
N GLU A 54 3.87 -8.46 0.51
CA GLU A 54 2.95 -8.49 1.65
C GLU A 54 3.57 -9.00 2.95
N SER A 55 4.83 -9.44 2.93
CA SER A 55 5.47 -10.07 4.09
C SER A 55 5.35 -9.22 5.36
N LEU A 56 5.77 -7.95 5.30
CA LEU A 56 5.68 -7.00 6.42
C LEU A 56 4.25 -6.55 6.70
N SER A 57 3.42 -6.41 5.67
CA SER A 57 2.03 -5.99 5.79
C SER A 57 1.19 -7.01 6.57
N ARG A 58 1.49 -8.31 6.42
CA ARG A 58 0.90 -9.40 7.22
C ARG A 58 1.35 -9.40 8.67
N LEU A 59 2.60 -9.03 8.94
CA LEU A 59 3.08 -8.85 10.31
C LEU A 59 2.39 -7.65 10.96
N TYR A 60 2.20 -6.56 10.22
CA TYR A 60 1.50 -5.38 10.71
C TYR A 60 0.04 -5.69 11.04
N GLU A 61 -0.69 -6.36 10.15
CA GLU A 61 -2.09 -6.75 10.35
C GLU A 61 -2.35 -7.36 11.73
N ASN A 62 -1.47 -8.24 12.19
CA ASN A 62 -1.60 -8.96 13.46
C ASN A 62 -0.87 -8.30 14.64
N SER A 63 -0.22 -7.16 14.41
CA SER A 63 0.53 -6.44 15.45
C SER A 63 -0.38 -5.70 16.42
N ARG A 64 0.14 -5.42 17.63
CA ARG A 64 -0.52 -4.52 18.58
C ARG A 64 -0.64 -3.09 18.02
N ASN A 65 0.42 -2.62 17.35
CA ASN A 65 0.47 -1.27 16.77
C ASN A 65 -0.64 -1.04 15.74
N SER A 66 -0.97 -2.04 14.92
CA SER A 66 -2.08 -1.91 13.96
C SER A 66 -3.44 -1.87 14.64
N SER A 67 -3.61 -2.56 15.76
CA SER A 67 -4.85 -2.56 16.53
C SER A 67 -5.04 -1.25 17.30
N ASP A 68 -3.95 -0.67 17.79
CA ASP A 68 -3.96 0.63 18.45
C ASP A 68 -4.20 1.77 17.44
N GLN A 69 -3.60 1.69 16.24
CA GLN A 69 -3.72 2.74 15.21
C GLN A 69 -5.02 2.65 14.37
N LEU A 70 -5.53 1.44 14.15
CA LEU A 70 -6.71 1.18 13.32
C LEU A 70 -7.71 0.30 14.11
N PRO A 71 -8.29 0.85 15.20
CA PRO A 71 -9.27 0.13 15.99
C PRO A 71 -10.51 -0.20 15.14
N ALA A 72 -11.12 -1.35 15.39
CA ALA A 72 -12.31 -1.86 14.70
C ALA A 72 -12.17 -2.10 13.18
N GLN A 73 -11.00 -1.89 12.57
CA GLN A 73 -10.76 -2.20 11.16
C GLN A 73 -10.46 -3.69 10.95
N SER A 74 -10.93 -4.22 9.82
CA SER A 74 -10.66 -5.61 9.42
C SER A 74 -9.19 -5.82 9.07
N GLY A 75 -8.74 -7.07 9.12
CA GLY A 75 -7.34 -7.43 8.85
C GLY A 75 -6.88 -7.02 7.46
N ILE A 76 -7.74 -7.18 6.45
CA ILE A 76 -7.44 -6.78 5.07
C ILE A 76 -7.22 -5.27 4.93
N VAL A 77 -7.98 -4.44 5.65
CA VAL A 77 -7.80 -2.98 5.65
C VAL A 77 -6.46 -2.62 6.30
N LYS A 78 -6.14 -3.22 7.45
CA LYS A 78 -4.84 -3.02 8.11
C LYS A 78 -3.68 -3.41 7.21
N ARG A 79 -3.82 -4.50 6.45
CA ARG A 79 -2.81 -4.97 5.50
C ARG A 79 -2.65 -4.00 4.33
N ALA A 80 -3.75 -3.51 3.75
CA ALA A 80 -3.71 -2.53 2.68
C ALA A 80 -3.04 -1.22 3.12
N VAL A 81 -3.34 -0.74 4.34
CA VAL A 81 -2.68 0.44 4.92
C VAL A 81 -1.17 0.21 5.08
N ALA A 82 -0.77 -0.96 5.56
CA ALA A 82 0.64 -1.31 5.68
C ALA A 82 1.37 -1.37 4.33
N LEU A 83 0.73 -1.92 3.29
CA LEU A 83 1.26 -1.93 1.93
C LEU A 83 1.50 -0.52 1.40
N GLY A 84 0.51 0.38 1.55
CA GLY A 84 0.64 1.77 1.12
C GLY A 84 1.76 2.52 1.86
N ARG A 85 1.84 2.35 3.18
CA ARG A 85 2.92 2.96 3.99
C ARG A 85 4.29 2.37 3.67
N TYR A 86 4.37 1.08 3.36
CA TYR A 86 5.63 0.44 3.00
C TYR A 86 6.16 0.98 1.68
N LEU A 87 5.28 1.21 0.69
CA LEU A 87 5.67 1.89 -0.55
C LEU A 87 6.23 3.29 -0.27
N GLN A 88 5.59 4.05 0.63
CA GLN A 88 6.00 5.42 0.94
C GLN A 88 7.29 5.50 1.75
N ASN A 89 7.46 4.64 2.76
CA ASN A 89 8.64 4.62 3.63
C ASN A 89 8.86 3.23 4.25
N PRO A 90 9.67 2.36 3.59
CA PRO A 90 9.98 1.02 4.10
C PRO A 90 10.60 1.02 5.50
N LEU A 91 11.52 1.95 5.77
CA LEU A 91 12.24 2.03 7.04
C LEU A 91 11.31 2.37 8.21
N ALA A 92 10.40 3.33 8.02
CA ALA A 92 9.41 3.69 9.03
C ALA A 92 8.45 2.52 9.31
N MET A 93 8.07 1.75 8.29
CA MET A 93 7.23 0.57 8.46
C MET A 93 7.92 -0.53 9.25
N VAL A 94 9.20 -0.82 8.96
CA VAL A 94 9.99 -1.79 9.74
C VAL A 94 10.15 -1.31 11.19
N ALA A 95 10.44 -0.02 11.40
CA ALA A 95 10.53 0.56 12.74
C ALA A 95 9.21 0.45 13.52
N THR A 96 8.07 0.64 12.84
CA THR A 96 6.74 0.45 13.42
C THR A 96 6.54 -0.99 13.88
N LEU A 97 7.05 -1.99 13.17
CA LEU A 97 6.93 -3.40 13.59
C LEU A 97 7.87 -3.78 14.73
N CYS A 98 9.05 -3.15 14.81
CA CYS A 98 10.04 -3.46 15.84
C CYS A 98 9.61 -3.04 17.26
N GLY A 99 8.59 -2.17 17.36
CA GLY A 99 8.08 -1.64 18.62
C GLY A 99 9.12 -0.84 19.41
N THR A 100 8.68 -0.18 20.47
CA THR A 100 9.53 0.62 21.38
C THR A 100 10.58 -0.22 22.14
N ARG A 101 10.59 -1.55 21.95
CA ARG A 101 11.48 -2.51 22.61
C ARG A 101 12.86 -2.65 21.95
N LYS A 102 13.04 -2.11 20.74
CA LYS A 102 14.33 -2.12 20.01
C LYS A 102 14.73 -0.72 19.51
N ARG A 103 14.68 0.29 20.38
CA ARG A 103 15.22 1.64 20.08
C ARG A 103 16.73 1.67 19.80
N ASN A 104 17.46 0.56 19.93
CA ASN A 104 18.91 0.53 19.85
C ASN A 104 19.50 0.06 18.50
N LEU A 105 18.70 -0.38 17.52
CA LEU A 105 19.28 -0.91 16.25
C LEU A 105 19.30 0.07 15.08
N ILE A 106 18.70 1.27 15.20
CA ILE A 106 18.64 2.25 14.10
C ILE A 106 19.75 3.32 14.22
N LEU A 107 20.54 3.32 15.31
CA LEU A 107 21.66 4.25 15.48
C LEU A 107 23.01 3.71 14.97
N GLU A 108 23.09 2.47 14.45
CA GLU A 108 24.36 1.86 14.00
C GLU A 108 24.60 1.88 12.47
N THR A 109 23.93 2.76 11.71
CA THR A 109 24.22 2.94 10.28
C THR A 109 24.71 4.34 9.89
N GLN A 110 25.24 5.10 10.86
CA GLN A 110 26.08 6.27 10.57
C GLN A 110 27.44 6.15 11.27
N SER A 111 28.35 5.44 10.62
CA SER A 111 29.79 5.60 10.79
C SER A 111 30.44 5.13 9.49
N PHE A 112 30.48 6.04 8.51
CA PHE A 112 31.50 6.06 7.46
C PHE A 112 32.44 7.22 7.79
#